data_AF-A0A6G0K422-F1
#
_entry.id   AF-A0A6G0K422-F1
#
_cell.length_a   1.000
_cell.length_b   1.000
_cell.length_c   1.000
_cell.angle_alpha   90.00
_cell.angle_beta   90.00
_cell.angle_gamma   90.00
#
_symmetry.space_group_name_H-M   'P 1'
#
loop_
_entity.id
_entity.type
_entity.pdbx_description
1 polymer ?
#
loop_
_entity_poly.entity_id
_entity_poly.type
_entity_poly.pdbx_seq_one_letter_code
_entity_poly.pdbx_strand_id
1 'polypeptide(L)'
;MEGESADLLRGGIHDALGLDEDDDDDDLLAQQVLFSTPKEDVARRRGGSQPGKRANKDRDFQARYKRFVQQYFAPNSVYDELDFRRRNRMSKSLFSRVLDGILEADP
;
A
#
# COMPACT_ATOMS: atom_id res chain seq x y z
N MET A 1 67.67 -33.48 -31.53
CA MET A 1 66.87 -32.23 -31.47
C MET A 1 66.29 -32.20 -30.07
N GLU A 2 66.91 -31.45 -29.15
CA GLU A 2 66.57 -30.03 -28.89
C GLU A 2 65.09 -29.91 -28.51
N GLY A 3 64.64 -29.37 -27.39
CA GLY A 3 65.19 -28.54 -26.34
C GLY A 3 63.99 -27.84 -25.71
N GLU A 4 64.05 -27.58 -24.40
CA GLU A 4 63.45 -26.44 -23.69
C GLU A 4 61.93 -26.11 -23.71
N SER A 5 61.41 -26.02 -22.47
CA SER A 5 60.64 -24.88 -21.92
C SER A 5 59.11 -24.85 -22.01
N ALA A 6 58.50 -25.01 -20.83
CA ALA A 6 57.65 -24.05 -20.10
C ALA A 6 56.41 -24.76 -19.50
N ASP A 7 56.44 -25.16 -18.24
CA ASP A 7 56.30 -24.34 -17.02
C ASP A 7 54.86 -23.95 -16.65
N LEU A 8 54.51 -24.42 -15.45
CA LEU A 8 53.81 -23.70 -14.38
C LEU A 8 52.28 -23.74 -14.26
N LEU A 9 51.89 -24.03 -13.00
CA LEU A 9 50.63 -23.78 -12.30
C LEU A 9 49.48 -24.78 -12.45
N ARG A 10 49.71 -25.99 -11.93
CA ARG A 10 48.68 -26.74 -11.17
C ARG A 10 49.00 -26.58 -9.67
N GLY A 11 48.44 -25.56 -9.03
CA GLY A 11 48.59 -25.40 -7.59
C GLY A 11 48.54 -23.93 -7.19
N GLY A 12 47.45 -23.56 -6.50
CA GLY A 12 47.29 -22.24 -5.95
C GLY A 12 45.84 -21.82 -6.01
N ILE A 13 45.12 -22.02 -4.90
CA ILE A 13 44.20 -21.03 -4.31
C ILE A 13 43.60 -21.53 -2.99
N HIS A 14 43.49 -22.85 -2.77
CA HIS A 14 42.70 -23.36 -1.66
C HIS A 14 43.42 -23.40 -0.29
N ASP A 15 44.75 -23.46 -0.25
CA ASP A 15 45.53 -23.50 1.00
C ASP A 15 45.81 -22.11 1.61
N ALA A 16 45.46 -21.01 0.93
CA ALA A 16 45.85 -19.66 1.33
C ALA A 16 44.78 -18.90 2.15
N LEU A 17 43.56 -19.44 2.23
CA LEU A 17 42.45 -18.81 2.97
C LEU A 17 41.99 -19.81 4.01
N GLY A 18 42.60 -19.76 5.20
CA GLY A 18 42.15 -20.48 6.41
C GLY A 18 40.77 -20.00 6.84
N LEU A 19 39.75 -20.37 6.05
CA LEU A 19 38.36 -20.29 6.42
C LEU A 19 38.08 -21.59 7.17
N ASP A 20 38.30 -21.53 8.48
CA ASP A 20 37.78 -22.52 9.41
C ASP A 20 36.26 -22.59 9.18
N GLU A 21 35.75 -23.80 8.91
CA GLU A 21 34.33 -24.10 8.79
C GLU A 21 33.69 -23.96 10.18
N ASP A 22 33.22 -22.78 10.57
CA ASP A 22 32.39 -22.60 11.77
C ASP A 22 31.33 -21.48 11.58
N ASP A 23 30.05 -21.89 11.71
CA ASP A 23 28.83 -21.11 12.03
C ASP A 23 27.94 -20.42 10.95
N ASP A 24 27.77 -21.00 9.75
CA ASP A 24 26.80 -20.48 8.74
C ASP A 24 25.34 -20.99 8.89
N ASP A 25 25.06 -21.93 9.81
CA ASP A 25 23.72 -22.52 9.95
C ASP A 25 22.72 -21.56 10.64
N ASP A 26 23.19 -20.77 11.60
CA ASP A 26 22.37 -19.79 12.32
C ASP A 26 22.00 -18.58 11.43
N ASP A 27 22.92 -18.15 10.58
CA ASP A 27 22.67 -17.08 9.60
C ASP A 27 21.69 -17.54 8.51
N LEU A 28 21.75 -18.80 8.11
CA LEU A 28 20.80 -19.40 7.17
C LEU A 28 19.39 -19.48 7.78
N LEU A 29 19.28 -19.88 9.05
CA LEU A 29 18.02 -19.88 9.80
C LEU A 29 17.46 -18.47 9.99
N ALA A 30 18.32 -17.49 10.31
CA ALA A 30 17.93 -16.09 10.45
C ALA A 30 17.39 -15.53 9.13
N GLN A 31 18.04 -15.83 8.00
CA GLN A 31 17.53 -15.46 6.67
C GLN A 31 16.19 -16.13 6.37
N GLN A 32 16.01 -17.42 6.68
CA GLN A 32 14.76 -18.14 6.50
C GLN A 32 13.59 -17.48 7.25
N VAL A 33 13.82 -17.02 8.48
CA VAL A 33 12.78 -16.34 9.29
C VAL A 33 12.51 -14.94 8.76
N LEU A 34 13.54 -14.17 8.40
CA LEU A 34 13.37 -12.80 7.85
C LEU A 34 12.63 -12.80 6.49
N PHE A 35 12.89 -13.79 5.64
CA PHE A 35 12.30 -13.91 4.31
C PHE A 35 11.06 -14.81 4.26
N SER A 36 10.59 -15.32 5.40
CA SER A 36 9.34 -16.06 5.45
C SER A 36 8.16 -15.14 5.13
N THR A 37 7.58 -15.33 3.95
CA THR A 37 6.39 -14.57 3.53
C THR A 37 5.24 -14.91 4.48
N PRO A 38 4.55 -13.92 5.08
CA PRO A 38 3.32 -14.17 5.80
C PRO A 38 2.40 -14.96 4.87
N LYS A 39 1.89 -16.12 5.33
CA LYS A 39 0.82 -16.81 4.60
C LYS A 39 -0.28 -15.78 4.40
N GLU A 40 -0.63 -15.50 3.16
CA GLU A 40 -1.73 -14.61 2.86
C GLU A 40 -2.98 -15.17 3.54
N ASP A 41 -3.41 -14.52 4.61
CA ASP A 41 -4.79 -14.64 5.06
C ASP A 41 -5.61 -14.19 3.85
N VAL A 42 -6.17 -15.15 3.11
CA VAL A 42 -7.03 -14.87 1.95
C VAL A 42 -8.11 -13.93 2.45
N ALA A 43 -7.92 -12.64 2.20
CA ALA A 43 -8.74 -11.60 2.79
C ALA A 43 -10.16 -11.90 2.35
N ARG A 44 -11.03 -12.26 3.31
CA ARG A 44 -12.42 -12.60 3.02
C ARG A 44 -12.99 -11.45 2.19
N ARG A 45 -13.27 -11.72 0.90
CA ARG A 45 -13.77 -10.71 -0.03
C ARG A 45 -14.98 -10.04 0.62
N ARG A 46 -14.86 -8.77 0.98
CA ARG A 46 -15.94 -8.00 1.61
C ARG A 46 -17.15 -8.07 0.68
N GLY A 47 -18.27 -8.60 1.18
CA GLY A 47 -19.39 -8.99 0.34
C GLY A 47 -20.15 -7.78 -0.21
N GLY A 48 -20.09 -7.57 -1.53
CA GLY A 48 -20.93 -6.61 -2.25
C GLY A 48 -22.39 -7.06 -2.39
N SER A 49 -23.12 -6.35 -3.26
CA SER A 49 -24.46 -6.76 -3.70
C SER A 49 -24.35 -8.14 -4.36
N GLN A 50 -25.12 -9.11 -3.87
CA GLN A 50 -25.14 -10.48 -4.38
C GLN A 50 -26.60 -10.87 -4.62
N PRO A 51 -26.90 -11.64 -5.68
CA PRO A 51 -28.25 -12.19 -5.88
C PRO A 51 -28.75 -12.90 -4.62
N GLY A 52 -29.99 -12.63 -4.22
CA GLY A 52 -30.60 -13.17 -2.99
C GLY A 52 -30.35 -12.36 -1.71
N LYS A 53 -29.45 -11.35 -1.73
CA LYS A 53 -29.39 -10.36 -0.65
C LYS A 53 -30.53 -9.34 -0.79
N ARG A 54 -30.91 -8.72 0.33
CA ARG A 54 -31.91 -7.64 0.34
C ARG A 54 -31.53 -6.53 -0.64
N ALA A 55 -32.53 -6.03 -1.37
CA ALA A 55 -32.36 -4.88 -2.25
C ALA A 55 -31.80 -3.67 -1.50
N ASN A 56 -31.08 -2.81 -2.24
CA ASN A 56 -30.61 -1.55 -1.71
C ASN A 56 -31.81 -0.72 -1.24
N LYS A 57 -31.73 -0.21 -0.01
CA LYS A 57 -32.71 0.75 0.50
C LYS A 57 -32.58 2.04 -0.29
N ASP A 58 -33.71 2.57 -0.76
CA ASP A 58 -33.75 3.95 -1.21
C ASP A 58 -33.56 4.87 0.00
N ARG A 59 -32.41 5.55 0.04
CA ARG A 59 -32.02 6.45 1.14
C ARG A 59 -32.16 7.92 0.76
N ASP A 60 -32.83 8.21 -0.35
CA ASP A 60 -32.98 9.55 -0.91
C ASP A 60 -31.65 10.32 -0.90
N PHE A 61 -30.72 9.85 -1.74
CA PHE A 61 -29.39 10.43 -1.85
C PHE A 61 -29.46 11.93 -2.17
N GLN A 62 -30.39 12.31 -3.05
CA GLN A 62 -30.52 13.68 -3.54
C GLN A 62 -30.96 14.63 -2.42
N ALA A 63 -31.96 14.28 -1.61
CA ALA A 63 -32.35 15.12 -0.47
C ALA A 63 -31.24 15.20 0.58
N ARG A 64 -30.53 14.10 0.83
CA ARG A 64 -29.39 14.10 1.76
C ARG A 64 -28.29 15.04 1.28
N TYR A 65 -27.96 15.01 -0.01
CA TYR A 65 -26.98 15.93 -0.61
C TYR A 65 -27.42 17.39 -0.48
N LYS A 66 -28.67 17.72 -0.85
CA LYS A 66 -29.21 19.08 -0.72
C LYS A 66 -29.09 19.61 0.72
N ARG A 67 -29.45 18.78 1.71
CA ARG A 67 -29.31 19.14 3.14
C ARG A 67 -27.86 19.35 3.54
N PHE A 68 -26.94 18.50 3.06
CA PHE A 68 -25.52 18.66 3.33
C PHE A 68 -24.99 20.00 2.82
N VAL A 69 -25.31 20.37 1.58
CA VAL A 69 -24.91 21.66 0.99
C VAL A 69 -25.51 22.82 1.79
N GLN A 70 -26.80 22.75 2.10
CA GLN A 70 -27.47 23.80 2.89
C GLN A 70 -26.85 23.98 4.28
N GLN A 71 -26.53 22.89 4.97
CA GLN A 71 -26.02 22.94 6.34
C GLN A 71 -24.59 23.46 6.46
N TYR A 72 -23.75 23.22 5.45
CA TYR A 72 -22.32 23.53 5.51
C TYR A 72 -21.87 24.66 4.58
N PHE A 73 -22.56 24.92 3.47
CA PHE A 73 -22.11 25.83 2.41
C PHE A 73 -23.07 26.98 2.10
N ALA A 74 -24.25 27.02 2.72
CA ALA A 74 -25.13 28.19 2.60
C ALA A 74 -24.56 29.41 3.33
N PRO A 75 -24.92 30.66 2.93
CA PRO A 75 -24.49 31.87 3.63
C PRO A 75 -24.85 31.89 5.12
N ASN A 76 -25.96 31.26 5.49
CA ASN A 76 -26.42 31.06 6.87
C ASN A 76 -26.28 29.59 7.29
N SER A 77 -25.13 28.97 7.01
CA SER A 77 -24.84 27.58 7.35
C SER A 77 -25.00 27.31 8.84
N VAL A 78 -25.65 26.20 9.19
CA VAL A 78 -25.83 25.76 10.59
C VAL A 78 -24.50 25.37 11.23
N TYR A 79 -23.58 24.81 10.44
CA TYR A 79 -22.28 24.31 10.90
C TYR A 79 -21.13 25.11 10.31
N ASP A 80 -20.17 25.45 11.17
CA ASP A 80 -19.02 26.26 10.80
C ASP A 80 -17.90 25.43 10.11
N GLU A 81 -16.75 26.05 9.89
CA GLU A 81 -15.57 25.40 9.31
C GLU A 81 -15.00 24.30 10.21
N LEU A 82 -15.01 24.51 11.53
CA LEU A 82 -14.44 23.57 12.49
C LEU A 82 -15.30 22.29 12.56
N ASP A 83 -16.62 22.44 12.54
CA ASP A 83 -17.57 21.33 12.45
C ASP A 83 -17.38 20.54 11.17
N PHE A 84 -17.25 21.23 10.03
CA PHE A 84 -17.01 20.59 8.74
C PHE A 84 -15.71 19.79 8.77
N ARG A 85 -14.61 20.38 9.27
CA ARG A 85 -13.31 19.72 9.38
C ARG A 85 -13.34 18.50 10.31
N ARG A 86 -14.05 18.58 11.43
CA ARG A 86 -14.21 17.45 12.36
C ARG A 86 -15.00 16.31 11.71
N ARG A 87 -16.07 16.61 10.97
CA ARG A 87 -16.95 15.59 10.37
C ARG A 87 -16.39 14.98 9.10
N ASN A 88 -15.87 15.79 8.19
CA ASN A 88 -15.39 15.37 6.87
C ASN A 88 -13.86 15.17 6.82
N ARG A 89 -13.15 15.50 7.90
CA ARG A 89 -11.69 15.36 8.03
C ARG A 89 -10.89 16.17 7.00
N MET A 90 -11.47 17.24 6.47
CA MET A 90 -10.84 18.19 5.53
C MET A 90 -11.47 19.57 5.65
N SER A 91 -10.81 20.63 5.19
CA SER A 91 -11.40 21.98 5.13
C SER A 91 -12.43 22.10 3.99
N LYS A 92 -13.36 23.06 4.10
CA LYS A 92 -14.29 23.40 3.00
C LYS A 92 -13.54 23.87 1.76
N SER A 93 -12.42 24.57 1.94
CA SER A 93 -11.56 25.02 0.84
C SER A 93 -10.93 23.86 0.05
N LEU A 94 -10.40 22.86 0.75
CA LEU A 94 -9.85 21.67 0.10
C LEU A 94 -10.95 20.87 -0.59
N PHE A 95 -12.12 20.76 0.04
CA PHE A 95 -13.27 20.09 -0.56
C PHE A 95 -13.68 20.76 -1.88
N SER A 96 -13.79 22.09 -1.88
CA SER A 96 -14.16 22.86 -3.07
C SER A 96 -13.12 22.69 -4.18
N ARG A 97 -11.82 22.77 -3.84
CA ARG A 97 -10.74 22.55 -4.82
C ARG A 97 -10.80 21.16 -5.47
N VAL A 98 -11.09 20.12 -4.69
CA VAL A 98 -11.23 18.76 -5.23
C VAL A 98 -12.48 18.65 -6.09
N LEU A 99 -13.59 19.23 -5.66
CA LEU A 99 -14.84 19.25 -6.44
C LEU A 99 -14.63 19.93 -7.80
N ASP A 100 -14.01 21.11 -7.81
CA ASP A 100 -13.73 21.86 -9.04
C ASP A 100 -12.85 21.03 -9.99
N GLY A 101 -11.79 20.40 -9.47
CA GLY A 101 -10.92 19.54 -10.27
C GLY A 101 -11.63 18.29 -10.82
N ILE A 102 -12.61 17.74 -10.10
CA ILE A 102 -13.44 16.63 -10.61
C ILE A 102 -14.36 17.13 -11.73
N LEU A 103 -15.03 18.26 -11.55
CA LEU A 103 -15.94 18.83 -12.56
C LEU A 103 -15.20 19.25 -13.84
N GLU A 104 -13.94 19.67 -13.71
CA GLU A 104 -13.09 19.97 -14.85
C GLU A 104 -12.64 18.70 -15.60
N ALA A 105 -12.35 17.62 -14.87
CA ALA A 105 -11.89 16.36 -15.45
C ALA A 105 -13.03 15.46 -16.00
N ASP A 106 -14.23 15.52 -15.40
CA ASP A 106 -15.41 14.72 -15.72
C ASP A 106 -16.68 15.61 -15.70
N PRO A 107 -16.97 16.32 -16.80
CA PRO A 107 -18.02 17.35 -16.89
C PRO A 107 -19.46 16.82 -16.94
#